data_AF-A0A258P2H7-F1
#
_entry.id   AF-A0A258P2H7-F1
#
_cell.length_a   1.000
_cell.length_b   1.000
_cell.length_c   1.000
_cell.angle_alpha   90.00
_cell.angle_beta   90.00
_cell.angle_gamma   90.00
#
_symmetry.space_group_name_H-M   'P 1'
#
loop_
_entity.id
_entity.type
_entity.pdbx_description
1 polymer ?
#
loop_
_entity_poly.entity_id
_entity_poly.type
_entity_poly.pdbx_seq_one_letter_code
_entity_poly.pdbx_strand_id
1 'polypeptide(L)'
;MHDMPLLCFNKATDPSAPDDLRINPAAVLYVEASRPDQIGQAIIHLLGQGTSVNAVTQSTATVVSAIGGLVSATRHYLAPPPDDRVSTVYFAPGNISHVRPNLPAAPDFWYVRFVDGSELRIVDPLPAGL
;
A
#
# COMPACT_ATOMS: atom_id res chain seq x y z
N MET A 1 -13.17 -24.47 -2.75
CA MET A 1 -13.27 -23.08 -2.27
C MET A 1 -12.76 -23.10 -0.84
N HIS A 2 -11.49 -22.75 -0.60
CA HIS A 2 -11.04 -22.52 0.77
C HIS A 2 -11.56 -21.14 1.16
N ASP A 3 -12.31 -21.08 2.26
CA ASP A 3 -12.73 -19.84 2.88
C ASP A 3 -11.47 -19.05 3.23
N MET A 4 -11.20 -17.96 2.53
CA MET A 4 -10.03 -17.13 2.84
C MET A 4 -10.36 -16.34 4.12
N PRO A 5 -9.61 -16.51 5.22
CA PRO A 5 -9.92 -15.82 6.46
C PRO A 5 -9.81 -14.30 6.26
N LEU A 6 -10.85 -13.58 6.68
CA LEU A 6 -10.82 -12.13 6.73
C LEU A 6 -9.84 -11.68 7.82
N LEU A 7 -9.04 -10.65 7.53
CA LEU A 7 -8.25 -9.96 8.54
C LEU A 7 -9.07 -8.82 9.14
N CYS A 8 -8.91 -8.60 10.44
CA CYS A 8 -9.57 -7.52 11.17
C CYS A 8 -8.51 -6.54 11.72
N PHE A 9 -8.71 -5.25 11.45
CA PHE A 9 -7.91 -4.14 11.98
C PHE A 9 -8.83 -3.11 12.62
N ASN A 10 -8.30 -2.26 13.50
CA ASN A 10 -9.08 -1.21 14.12
C ASN A 10 -9.01 0.02 13.21
N LYS A 11 -10.15 0.49 12.71
CA LYS A 11 -10.17 1.73 11.91
C LYS A 11 -9.68 2.90 12.75
N ALA A 12 -8.92 3.78 12.12
CA ALA A 12 -8.63 5.08 12.69
C ALA A 12 -9.81 6.03 12.40
N THR A 13 -10.38 6.61 13.45
CA THR A 13 -11.52 7.53 13.39
C THR A 13 -11.25 8.77 14.26
N ASP A 14 -11.87 9.89 13.91
CA ASP A 14 -11.86 11.12 14.72
C ASP A 14 -13.30 11.70 14.82
N PRO A 15 -13.92 11.74 16.01
CA PRO A 15 -13.37 11.26 17.28
C PRO A 15 -13.14 9.75 17.29
N SER A 16 -12.20 9.30 18.12
CA SER A 16 -11.89 7.88 18.27
C SER A 16 -13.13 7.10 18.72
N ALA A 17 -13.53 6.12 17.90
CA ALA A 17 -14.64 5.22 18.15
C ALA A 17 -14.25 3.77 17.79
N PRO A 18 -14.70 2.76 18.54
CA PRO A 18 -14.48 1.36 18.19
C PRO A 18 -15.17 1.02 16.86
N ASP A 19 -14.37 0.75 15.82
CA ASP A 19 -14.84 0.25 14.53
C ASP A 19 -13.77 -0.66 13.91
N ASP A 20 -14.24 -1.75 13.31
CA ASP A 20 -13.38 -2.75 12.67
C ASP A 20 -13.33 -2.54 11.16
N LEU A 21 -12.12 -2.56 10.61
CA LEU A 21 -11.90 -2.79 9.19
C LEU A 21 -11.70 -4.29 8.98
N ARG A 22 -12.62 -4.92 8.26
CA ARG A 22 -12.50 -6.32 7.83
C ARG A 22 -12.12 -6.36 6.36
N ILE A 23 -10.98 -6.98 6.05
CA ILE A 23 -10.48 -7.05 4.67
C ILE A 23 -10.26 -8.49 4.22
N ASN A 24 -10.46 -8.71 2.92
CA ASN A 24 -9.89 -9.85 2.22
C ASN A 24 -8.42 -9.52 1.88
N PRO A 25 -7.42 -10.27 2.38
CA PRO A 25 -6.02 -10.03 2.05
C PRO A 25 -5.71 -10.05 0.55
N ALA A 26 -6.44 -10.87 -0.22
CA ALA A 26 -6.27 -10.94 -1.68
C ALA A 26 -6.77 -9.67 -2.40
N ALA A 27 -7.51 -8.78 -1.72
CA ALA A 27 -7.92 -7.50 -2.27
C ALA A 27 -6.90 -6.37 -1.98
N VAL A 28 -5.83 -6.62 -1.24
CA VAL A 28 -4.83 -5.58 -0.95
C VAL A 28 -4.06 -5.24 -2.22
N LEU A 29 -3.95 -3.95 -2.54
CA LEU A 29 -3.08 -3.45 -3.61
C LEU A 29 -1.70 -3.13 -3.03
N TYR A 30 -1.68 -2.26 -2.03
CA TYR A 30 -0.48 -1.89 -1.29
C TYR A 30 -0.82 -1.32 0.09
N VAL A 31 0.19 -1.30 0.98
CA VAL A 31 0.14 -0.73 2.32
C VAL A 31 1.24 0.31 2.47
N GLU A 32 0.94 1.41 3.16
CA GLU A 32 1.93 2.42 3.52
C GLU A 32 1.67 3.01 4.91
N ALA A 33 2.62 3.76 5.43
CA ALA A 33 2.42 4.54 6.65
C ALA A 33 1.46 5.71 6.39
N SER A 34 0.64 6.05 7.38
CA SER A 34 -0.13 7.30 7.37
C SER A 34 0.81 8.50 7.34
N ARG A 35 0.39 9.57 6.66
CA ARG A 35 1.11 10.86 6.71
C ARG A 35 0.88 11.56 8.06
N PRO A 36 1.76 12.50 8.47
CA PRO A 36 1.62 13.20 9.75
C PRO A 36 0.29 13.95 9.95
N ASP A 37 -0.35 14.36 8.86
CA ASP A 37 -1.65 15.04 8.84
C ASP A 37 -2.86 14.09 8.78
N GLN A 38 -2.62 12.76 8.78
CA GLN A 38 -3.65 11.74 8.71
C GLN A 38 -3.79 11.00 10.03
N ILE A 39 -5.02 10.57 10.32
CA ILE A 39 -5.29 9.70 11.47
C ILE A 39 -4.83 8.27 11.19
N GLY A 40 -4.49 7.54 12.27
CA GLY A 40 -3.99 6.16 12.18
C GLY A 40 -2.49 6.08 11.90
N GLN A 41 -1.98 4.86 11.85
CA GLN A 41 -0.54 4.58 11.63
C GLN A 41 -0.26 3.98 10.25
N ALA A 42 -1.23 3.27 9.65
CA ALA A 42 -1.10 2.66 8.35
C ALA A 42 -2.35 2.85 7.51
N ILE A 43 -2.16 2.89 6.19
CA ILE A 43 -3.22 2.96 5.19
C ILE A 43 -3.17 1.70 4.34
N ILE A 44 -4.32 1.05 4.18
CA ILE A 44 -4.49 -0.14 3.35
C ILE A 44 -5.27 0.26 2.09
N HIS A 45 -4.62 0.13 0.93
CA HIS A 45 -5.26 0.37 -0.36
C HIS A 45 -5.84 -0.94 -0.89
N LEU A 46 -7.12 -0.93 -1.21
CA LEU A 46 -7.89 -2.12 -1.54
C LEU A 46 -8.46 -2.03 -2.96
N LEU A 47 -8.48 -3.16 -3.65
CA LEU A 47 -9.00 -3.34 -4.98
C LEU A 47 -10.47 -2.88 -5.07
N GLY A 48 -10.78 -2.07 -6.07
CA GLY A 48 -12.15 -1.63 -6.35
C GLY A 48 -12.71 -0.63 -5.34
N GLN A 49 -11.89 -0.12 -4.42
CA GLN A 49 -12.28 0.92 -3.45
C GLN A 49 -11.90 2.34 -3.91
N GLY A 50 -11.27 2.50 -5.08
CA GLY A 50 -10.96 3.80 -5.67
C GLY A 50 -10.08 4.65 -4.74
N THR A 51 -10.58 5.82 -4.35
CA THR A 51 -9.87 6.77 -3.45
C THR A 51 -10.24 6.61 -1.97
N SER A 52 -10.98 5.57 -1.60
CA SER A 52 -11.31 5.32 -0.20
C SER A 52 -10.05 5.07 0.62
N VAL A 53 -9.92 5.80 1.73
CA VAL A 53 -8.78 5.68 2.65
C VAL A 53 -9.15 4.71 3.77
N ASN A 54 -8.49 3.55 3.82
CA ASN A 54 -8.64 2.60 4.92
C ASN A 54 -7.48 2.77 5.92
N ALA A 55 -7.56 3.81 6.74
CA ALA A 55 -6.59 4.07 7.80
C ALA A 55 -6.87 3.19 9.03
N VAL A 56 -5.82 2.62 9.61
CA VAL A 56 -5.91 1.75 10.80
C VAL A 56 -4.96 2.20 11.91
N THR A 57 -5.29 1.87 13.15
CA THR A 57 -4.48 2.26 14.32
C THR A 57 -3.25 1.37 14.52
N GLN A 58 -3.26 0.15 13.96
CA GLN A 58 -2.11 -0.76 13.97
C GLN A 58 -0.94 -0.20 13.13
N SER A 59 0.28 -0.46 13.59
CA SER A 59 1.49 -0.07 12.87
C SER A 59 1.60 -0.75 11.50
N THR A 60 2.31 -0.12 10.57
CA THR A 60 2.57 -0.68 9.23
C THR A 60 3.20 -2.07 9.31
N ALA A 61 4.14 -2.29 10.25
CA ALA A 61 4.78 -3.59 10.43
C ALA A 61 3.79 -4.70 10.84
N THR A 62 2.86 -4.40 11.75
CA THR A 62 1.81 -5.34 12.16
C THR A 62 0.86 -5.67 11.01
N VAL A 63 0.45 -4.65 10.25
CA VAL A 63 -0.45 -4.81 9.09
C VAL A 63 0.21 -5.65 8.00
N VAL A 64 1.45 -5.32 7.63
CA VAL A 64 2.23 -6.04 6.60
C VAL A 64 2.46 -7.49 7.00
N SER A 65 2.82 -7.75 8.26
CA SER A 65 3.01 -9.10 8.79
C SER A 65 1.71 -9.93 8.75
N ALA A 66 0.58 -9.31 9.09
CA ALA A 66 -0.72 -9.99 9.09
C ALA A 66 -1.22 -10.32 7.67
N ILE A 67 -0.97 -9.45 6.69
CA ILE A 67 -1.34 -9.69 5.28
C ILE A 67 -0.44 -10.76 4.67
N GLY A 68 0.88 -10.66 4.88
CA GLY A 68 1.86 -11.57 4.33
C GLY A 68 2.06 -11.43 2.81
N GLY A 69 3.19 -11.94 2.31
CA GLY A 69 3.47 -11.98 0.87
C GLY A 69 3.62 -10.62 0.18
N LEU A 70 3.80 -9.53 0.95
CA LEU A 70 4.00 -8.19 0.40
C LEU A 70 5.47 -7.94 0.06
N VAL A 71 5.71 -7.22 -1.03
CA VAL A 71 7.05 -6.79 -1.49
C VAL A 71 7.25 -5.32 -1.13
N SER A 72 8.37 -4.96 -0.49
CA SER A 72 8.67 -3.58 -0.13
C SER A 72 9.41 -2.83 -1.24
N ALA A 73 9.06 -1.56 -1.47
CA ALA A 73 9.87 -0.63 -2.26
C ALA A 73 9.84 0.78 -1.66
N THR A 74 10.68 1.66 -2.20
CA THR A 74 10.63 3.09 -1.90
C THR A 74 9.65 3.80 -2.83
N ARG A 75 8.69 4.55 -2.27
CA ARG A 75 7.75 5.35 -3.06
C ARG A 75 8.47 6.51 -3.75
N HIS A 76 8.22 6.68 -5.04
CA HIS A 76 8.66 7.85 -5.79
C HIS A 76 7.56 8.93 -5.77
N TYR A 77 7.91 10.13 -5.31
CA TYR A 77 7.03 11.30 -5.33
C TYR A 77 7.42 12.25 -6.47
N LEU A 78 6.43 12.88 -7.11
CA LEU A 78 6.69 13.96 -8.07
C LEU A 78 7.10 15.27 -7.40
N ALA A 79 6.72 15.45 -6.14
CA ALA A 79 7.09 16.56 -5.28
C ALA A 79 8.06 16.04 -4.20
N PRO A 80 8.72 16.91 -3.41
CA PRO A 80 9.54 16.46 -2.29
C PRO A 80 8.76 15.46 -1.42
N PRO A 81 9.40 14.38 -0.96
CA PRO A 81 8.76 13.49 0.00
C PRO A 81 8.34 14.31 1.23
N PRO A 82 7.27 13.90 1.95
CA PRO A 82 6.95 14.52 3.24
C PRO A 82 8.21 14.55 4.12
N ASP A 83 8.39 15.66 4.86
CA ASP A 83 9.66 16.16 5.45
C ASP A 83 10.45 15.22 6.38
N ASP A 84 10.15 13.92 6.47
CA ASP A 84 10.86 13.06 7.42
C ASP A 84 10.95 11.56 7.10
N ARG A 85 10.79 11.10 5.84
CA ARG A 85 11.19 9.72 5.46
C ARG A 85 11.09 9.36 3.98
N VAL A 86 12.00 8.49 3.56
CA VAL A 86 11.78 7.50 2.49
C VAL A 86 10.49 6.77 2.82
N SER A 87 9.43 7.00 2.04
CA SER A 87 8.13 6.36 2.29
C SER A 87 8.16 4.94 1.71
N THR A 88 8.35 3.96 2.59
CA THR A 88 8.27 2.55 2.20
C THR A 88 6.82 2.19 1.90
N VAL A 89 6.62 1.56 0.75
CA VAL A 89 5.35 1.02 0.27
C VAL A 89 5.48 -0.49 0.14
N TYR A 90 4.43 -1.22 0.52
CA TYR A 90 4.41 -2.69 0.53
C TYR A 90 3.32 -3.18 -0.41
N PHE A 91 3.69 -3.75 -1.55
CA PHE A 91 2.79 -4.16 -2.62
C PHE A 91 2.34 -5.60 -2.47
N ALA A 92 1.12 -5.91 -2.88
CA ALA A 92 0.70 -7.27 -3.14
C ALA A 92 0.94 -7.61 -4.64
N PRO A 93 1.95 -8.43 -4.98
CA PRO A 93 2.28 -8.71 -6.39
C PRO A 93 1.11 -9.32 -7.17
N GLY A 94 0.25 -10.09 -6.50
CA GLY A 94 -0.91 -10.73 -7.13
C GLY A 94 -1.94 -9.77 -7.73
N ASN A 95 -1.93 -8.48 -7.36
CA ASN A 95 -2.83 -7.47 -7.91
C ASN A 95 -2.15 -6.50 -8.87
N ILE A 96 -0.91 -6.76 -9.27
CA ILE A 96 -0.18 -5.94 -10.24
C ILE A 96 -0.49 -6.46 -11.65
N SER A 97 -0.93 -5.55 -12.52
CA SER A 97 -1.15 -5.84 -13.93
C SER A 97 0.15 -5.83 -14.70
N HIS A 98 0.95 -4.78 -14.56
CA HIS A 98 2.26 -4.66 -15.19
C HIS A 98 3.09 -3.57 -14.52
N VAL A 99 4.41 -3.62 -14.76
CA VAL A 99 5.38 -2.62 -14.35
C VAL A 99 6.11 -2.09 -15.58
N ARG A 100 6.32 -0.77 -15.65
CA ARG A 100 7.06 -0.14 -16.75
C ARG A 100 8.03 0.93 -16.24
N PRO A 101 9.22 1.07 -16.84
CA PRO A 101 10.15 2.12 -16.45
C PRO A 101 9.68 3.51 -16.93
N ASN A 102 10.10 4.58 -16.25
CA ASN A 102 9.88 5.94 -16.74
C ASN A 102 10.71 6.27 -17.98
N LEU A 103 11.92 5.69 -18.08
CA LEU A 103 12.83 5.84 -19.21
C LEU A 103 13.30 4.46 -19.70
N PRO A 104 13.41 4.21 -21.02
CA PRO A 104 13.68 2.86 -21.55
C PRO A 104 15.00 2.20 -21.13
N ALA A 105 16.03 2.97 -20.80
CA ALA A 105 17.39 2.46 -20.58
C ALA A 105 17.99 2.77 -19.20
N ALA A 106 17.51 3.83 -18.53
CA ALA A 106 18.01 4.28 -17.24
C ALA A 106 16.83 4.85 -16.44
N PRO A 107 15.98 3.99 -15.86
CA PRO A 107 14.84 4.46 -15.09
C PRO A 107 15.27 5.13 -13.80
N ASP A 108 14.71 6.31 -13.52
CA ASP A 108 14.76 6.92 -12.18
C ASP A 108 13.65 6.32 -11.29
N PHE A 109 12.55 5.90 -11.92
CA PHE A 109 11.41 5.30 -11.25
C PHE A 109 10.63 4.37 -12.17
N TRP A 110 9.83 3.51 -11.54
CA TRP A 110 8.97 2.55 -12.19
C TRP A 110 7.51 2.90 -11.92
N TYR A 111 6.68 2.78 -12.94
CA TYR A 111 5.23 2.81 -12.82
C TYR A 111 4.73 1.40 -12.50
N VAL A 112 4.04 1.24 -11.38
CA VAL A 112 3.36 0.01 -10.97
C VAL A 112 1.86 0.21 -11.23
N ARG A 113 1.32 -0.54 -12.20
CA ARG A 113 -0.10 -0.48 -12.56
C ARG A 113 -0.83 -1.67 -11.94
N PHE A 114 -1.89 -1.42 -11.18
CA PHE A 114 -2.72 -2.47 -10.59
C PHE A 114 -3.85 -2.91 -11.52
N VAL A 115 -4.45 -4.06 -11.22
CA VAL A 115 -5.54 -4.65 -12.01
C VAL A 115 -6.83 -3.82 -12.03
N ASP A 116 -7.04 -2.92 -11.06
CA ASP A 116 -8.13 -1.93 -11.11
C ASP A 116 -7.79 -0.66 -11.89
N GLY A 117 -6.60 -0.58 -12.47
CA GLY A 117 -6.14 0.59 -13.20
C GLY A 117 -5.64 1.73 -12.30
N SER A 118 -5.56 1.57 -10.98
CA SER A 118 -4.79 2.48 -10.15
C SER A 118 -3.29 2.35 -10.44
N GLU A 119 -2.53 3.40 -10.12
CA GLU A 119 -1.09 3.48 -10.41
C GLU A 119 -0.34 4.04 -9.20
N LEU A 120 0.82 3.44 -8.91
CA LEU A 120 1.80 3.97 -7.98
C LEU A 120 3.18 4.03 -8.65
N ARG A 121 4.10 4.81 -8.08
CA ARG A 121 5.46 4.95 -8.59
C ARG A 121 6.46 4.60 -7.51
N ILE A 122 7.51 3.88 -7.89
CA ILE A 122 8.59 3.47 -6.99
C ILE A 122 9.95 3.86 -7.57
N VAL A 123 10.87 4.19 -6.68
CA VAL A 123 12.24 4.56 -7.06
C VAL A 123 12.97 3.32 -7.56
N ASP A 124 13.84 3.49 -8.57
CA ASP A 124 14.77 2.44 -8.99
C ASP A 124 15.77 2.07 -7.85
N PRO A 125 16.19 0.81 -7.68
CA PRO A 125 15.92 -0.38 -8.49
C PRO A 125 14.54 -0.99 -8.26
N LEU A 126 14.05 -1.73 -9.28
CA LEU A 126 12.86 -2.58 -9.12
C LEU A 126 13.13 -3.67 -8.05
N PRO A 127 12.27 -3.81 -7.03
CA PRO A 127 12.45 -4.84 -6.00
C PRO A 127 12.39 -6.26 -6.58
N ALA A 128 13.14 -7.17 -5.96
CA ALA A 128 12.98 -8.59 -6.25
C ALA A 128 11.56 -9.07 -5.85
N GLY A 129 10.92 -9.84 -6.74
CA GLY A 129 9.57 -10.38 -6.50
C GLY A 129 8.42 -9.55 -7.06
N LEU A 130 8.72 -8.50 -7.84
CA LEU A 130 7.77 -7.76 -8.68
C LEU A 130 7.81 -8.20 -10.14
#